data_AF-A0A2P0QLZ6-F1
#
_entry.id   AF-A0A2P0QLZ6-F1
#
_cell.length_a   1.000
_cell.length_b   1.000
_cell.length_c   1.000
_cell.angle_alpha   90.00
_cell.angle_beta   90.00
_cell.angle_gamma   90.00
#
_symmetry.space_group_name_H-M   'P 1'
#
loop_
_entity.id
_entity.type
_entity.pdbx_description
1 polymer ?
#
loop_
_entity_poly.entity_id
_entity_poly.type
_entity_poly.pdbx_seq_one_letter_code
_entity_poly.pdbx_strand_id
1 'polypeptide(L)'
;MSAVAAKPAAGGAMNPTAMGVGVVMLIILLAIAWQMAPGLGLMALIGVIIGGVLVGFGVHFVPVGGAPAAMGQAPGIATGVAMLAAGAGVAGLFGGAWAAEQGIVVAVVTGGIGGGLMMAITCMLVNFVYVFGMGIPAASGKV
;
A
#
# COMPACT_ATOMS: atom_id res chain seq x y z
N MET A 1 4.35 18.59 25.61
CA MET A 1 3.30 17.56 25.74
C MET A 1 3.81 16.31 25.06
N SER A 2 4.07 15.27 25.84
CA SER A 2 4.73 14.05 25.40
C SER A 2 3.82 13.28 24.44
N ALA A 3 4.32 12.90 23.25
CA ALA A 3 3.62 12.06 22.26
C ALA A 3 3.28 10.64 22.78
N VAL A 4 3.52 10.39 24.07
CA VAL A 4 3.39 9.11 24.78
C VAL A 4 1.93 8.80 25.19
N ALA A 5 0.96 9.69 24.92
CA ALA A 5 -0.43 9.54 25.38
C ALA A 5 -1.49 9.51 24.26
N ALA A 6 -1.11 9.42 22.99
CA ALA A 6 -2.09 9.32 21.91
C ALA A 6 -2.66 7.89 21.85
N LYS A 7 -3.83 7.70 22.46
CA LYS A 7 -4.60 6.46 22.35
C LYS A 7 -4.84 6.16 20.85
N PRO A 8 -4.64 4.93 20.36
CA PRO A 8 -4.90 4.61 18.96
C PRO A 8 -6.35 4.93 18.65
N ALA A 9 -6.58 5.89 17.76
CA ALA A 9 -7.92 6.13 17.24
C ALA A 9 -8.36 4.85 16.53
N ALA A 10 -9.39 4.20 17.07
CA ALA A 10 -9.98 3.01 16.48
C ALA A 10 -10.33 3.33 15.02
N GLY A 11 -9.87 2.47 14.11
CA GLY A 11 -10.09 2.63 12.68
C GLY A 11 -11.54 3.00 12.42
N GLY A 12 -11.75 4.16 11.80
CA GLY A 12 -13.07 4.68 11.50
C GLY A 12 -13.88 3.58 10.82
N ALA A 13 -15.06 3.29 11.37
CA ALA A 13 -15.98 2.28 10.86
C ALA A 13 -16.08 2.40 9.33
N MET A 14 -16.06 1.25 8.63
CA MET A 14 -16.24 1.18 7.17
C MET A 14 -17.36 2.13 6.74
N ASN A 15 -17.01 3.22 6.06
CA ASN A 15 -17.99 4.19 5.60
C ASN A 15 -18.73 3.57 4.40
N PRO A 16 -20.01 3.16 4.55
CA PRO A 16 -20.73 2.44 3.49
C PRO A 16 -20.89 3.31 2.25
N THR A 17 -20.96 4.63 2.43
CA THR A 17 -21.05 5.61 1.34
C THR A 17 -19.76 5.66 0.53
N ALA A 18 -18.60 5.61 1.18
CA ALA A 18 -17.31 5.58 0.47
C ALA A 18 -17.13 4.27 -0.31
N MET A 19 -17.57 3.14 0.25
CA MET A 19 -17.57 1.86 -0.45
C MET A 19 -18.52 1.87 -1.65
N GLY A 20 -19.72 2.41 -1.49
CA GLY A 20 -20.70 2.54 -2.57
C GLY A 20 -20.17 3.39 -3.73
N VAL A 21 -19.57 4.55 -3.42
CA VAL A 21 -18.92 5.41 -4.43
C VAL A 21 -17.78 4.67 -5.14
N GLY A 22 -16.95 3.94 -4.39
CA GLY A 22 -15.86 3.15 -4.96
C GLY A 22 -16.33 2.06 -5.93
N VAL A 23 -17.40 1.34 -5.59
CA VAL A 23 -18.00 0.30 -6.45
C VAL A 23 -18.59 0.92 -7.72
N VAL A 24 -19.31 2.04 -7.60
CA VAL A 24 -19.87 2.74 -8.77
C VAL A 24 -18.76 3.23 -9.70
N MET A 25 -17.70 3.83 -9.16
CA MET A 25 -16.55 4.27 -9.94
C MET A 25 -15.85 3.10 -10.66
N LEU A 26 -15.71 1.96 -10.00
CA LEU A 26 -15.11 0.76 -10.60
C LEU A 26 -15.92 0.24 -11.79
N ILE A 27 -17.26 0.23 -11.68
CA ILE A 27 -18.15 -0.17 -12.77
C ILE A 27 -18.03 0.79 -13.97
N ILE A 28 -17.99 2.10 -13.71
CA ILE A 28 -17.82 3.11 -14.77
C ILE A 28 -16.47 2.92 -15.49
N LEU A 29 -15.38 2.70 -14.76
CA LEU A 29 -14.06 2.49 -15.34
C LEU A 29 -13.99 1.21 -16.19
N LEU A 30 -14.65 0.13 -15.75
CA LEU A 30 -14.76 -1.11 -16.53
C LEU A 30 -15.57 -0.90 -17.82
N ALA A 31 -16.66 -0.14 -17.76
CA ALA A 31 -17.47 0.19 -18.94
C ALA A 31 -16.68 1.03 -19.95
N ILE A 32 -15.93 2.04 -19.48
CA ILE A 32 -15.06 2.85 -20.34
C ILE A 32 -13.95 1.99 -20.95
N ALA A 33 -13.31 1.12 -20.17
CA ALA A 33 -12.25 0.24 -20.66
C ALA A 33 -12.78 -0.76 -21.70
N TRP A 34 -14.00 -1.28 -21.52
CA TRP A 34 -14.66 -2.13 -22.50
C TRP A 34 -14.90 -1.41 -23.83
N GLN A 35 -15.25 -0.11 -23.78
CA GLN A 35 -15.50 0.69 -24.98
C GLN A 35 -14.22 1.17 -25.67
N MET A 36 -13.18 1.51 -24.91
CA MET A 36 -11.95 2.12 -25.43
C MET A 36 -10.86 1.09 -25.79
N ALA A 37 -10.78 -0.04 -25.08
CA ALA A 37 -9.74 -1.05 -25.29
C ALA A 37 -10.29 -2.49 -25.08
N PRO A 38 -11.24 -2.95 -25.92
CA PRO A 38 -11.82 -4.28 -25.83
C PRO A 38 -10.78 -5.34 -26.22
N GLY A 39 -10.04 -5.86 -25.24
CA GLY A 39 -9.01 -6.86 -25.46
C GLY A 39 -7.95 -6.83 -24.36
N LEU A 40 -6.69 -6.68 -24.76
CA LEU A 40 -5.52 -6.73 -23.87
C LEU A 40 -5.57 -5.69 -22.73
N GLY A 41 -6.10 -4.48 -23.00
CA GLY A 41 -6.26 -3.42 -22.00
C GLY A 41 -7.26 -3.77 -20.90
N LEU A 42 -8.39 -4.38 -21.26
CA LEU A 42 -9.39 -4.84 -20.30
C LEU A 42 -8.85 -6.00 -19.43
N MET A 43 -8.13 -6.94 -20.04
CA MET A 43 -7.52 -8.06 -19.30
C MET A 43 -6.44 -7.56 -18.32
N ALA A 44 -5.62 -6.60 -18.73
CA ALA A 44 -4.64 -5.98 -17.85
C ALA A 44 -5.31 -5.24 -16.68
N LEU A 45 -6.39 -4.50 -16.93
CA LEU A 45 -7.15 -3.81 -15.89
C LEU A 45 -7.74 -4.78 -14.86
N ILE A 46 -8.34 -5.88 -15.32
CA ILE A 46 -8.86 -6.93 -14.44
C ILE A 46 -7.73 -7.56 -13.62
N GLY A 47 -6.59 -7.84 -14.24
CA GLY A 47 -5.40 -8.34 -13.55
C GLY A 47 -4.89 -7.40 -12.44
N VAL A 48 -4.87 -6.09 -12.70
CA VAL A 48 -4.51 -5.07 -11.70
C VAL A 48 -5.53 -4.99 -10.57
N ILE A 49 -6.83 -5.12 -10.84
CA ILE A 49 -7.88 -5.14 -9.81
C ILE A 49 -7.69 -6.34 -8.88
N ILE A 50 -7.51 -7.54 -9.44
CA ILE A 50 -7.29 -8.77 -8.66
C ILE A 50 -5.98 -8.66 -7.86
N GLY A 51 -4.91 -8.18 -8.49
CA GLY A 51 -3.63 -7.93 -7.84
C GLY A 51 -3.75 -6.93 -6.68
N GLY A 52 -4.51 -5.85 -6.87
CA GLY A 52 -4.79 -4.85 -5.83
C GLY A 52 -5.54 -5.44 -4.63
N VAL A 53 -6.52 -6.31 -4.86
CA VAL A 53 -7.24 -7.03 -3.78
C VAL A 53 -6.28 -7.95 -3.02
N LEU A 54 -5.41 -8.69 -3.72
CA LEU A 54 -4.41 -9.56 -3.10
C LEU A 54 -3.38 -8.78 -2.28
N VAL A 55 -2.93 -7.61 -2.76
CA VAL A 55 -2.05 -6.70 -1.99
C VAL A 55 -2.77 -6.18 -0.76
N GLY A 56 -4.04 -5.77 -0.90
CA GLY A 56 -4.88 -5.33 0.22
C GLY A 56 -5.06 -6.40 1.30
N PHE A 57 -5.19 -7.67 0.90
CA PHE A 57 -5.18 -8.79 1.85
C PHE A 57 -3.80 -9.02 2.45
N GLY A 58 -2.74 -8.99 1.63
CA GLY A 58 -1.35 -9.20 2.06
C GLY A 58 -0.89 -8.23 3.14
N VAL A 59 -1.35 -6.97 3.11
CA VAL A 59 -0.96 -5.98 4.14
C VAL A 59 -1.55 -6.23 5.53
N HIS A 60 -2.55 -7.10 5.66
CA HIS A 60 -3.02 -7.55 6.97
C HIS A 60 -1.99 -8.43 7.70
N PHE A 61 -1.06 -9.03 6.95
CA PHE A 61 0.02 -9.85 7.49
C PHE A 61 1.33 -9.08 7.66
N VAL A 62 1.40 -7.81 7.27
CA VAL A 62 2.61 -7.01 7.44
C VAL A 62 2.77 -6.72 8.94
N PRO A 63 3.83 -7.23 9.60
CA PRO A 63 4.07 -6.96 11.01
C PRO A 63 4.49 -5.50 11.16
N VAL A 64 3.51 -4.62 11.38
CA VAL A 64 3.74 -3.19 11.59
C VAL A 64 4.22 -2.95 13.02
N GLY A 65 5.52 -3.15 13.27
CA GLY A 65 6.16 -2.67 14.50
C GLY A 65 6.38 -1.16 14.44
N GLY A 66 5.93 -0.41 15.45
CA GLY A 66 6.30 0.97 15.82
C GLY A 66 6.29 2.07 14.74
N ALA A 67 7.13 1.94 13.71
CA ALA A 67 7.36 2.94 12.67
C ALA A 67 6.16 3.18 11.72
N PRO A 68 5.46 2.15 11.18
CA PRO A 68 4.27 2.36 10.36
C PRO A 68 3.05 2.83 11.19
N ALA A 69 3.00 2.47 12.47
CA ALA A 69 1.93 2.83 13.39
C ALA A 69 1.92 4.33 13.69
N ALA A 70 3.10 4.96 13.83
CA ALA A 70 3.20 6.40 14.06
C ALA A 70 3.03 7.25 12.77
N MET A 71 3.30 6.69 11.58
CA MET A 71 2.88 7.29 10.30
C MET A 71 1.35 7.36 10.13
N GLY A 72 0.61 6.40 10.70
CA GLY A 72 -0.85 6.39 10.69
C GLY A 72 -1.51 7.37 11.66
N GLN A 73 -0.74 8.03 12.54
CA GLN A 73 -1.28 8.98 13.53
C GLN A 73 -1.05 10.45 13.14
N ALA A 74 -0.22 10.74 12.14
CA ALA A 74 0.11 12.13 11.75
C ALA A 74 -1.08 12.91 11.14
N PRO A 75 -2.06 12.28 10.47
CA PRO A 75 -3.35 12.90 10.12
C PRO A 75 -4.53 12.52 11.03
N GLY A 76 -4.33 11.76 12.13
CA GLY A 76 -5.42 11.29 12.99
C GLY A 76 -6.35 10.23 12.36
N ILE A 77 -6.02 9.72 11.16
CA ILE A 77 -6.67 8.59 10.49
C ILE A 77 -5.58 7.59 10.12
N ALA A 78 -5.74 6.32 10.51
CA ALA A 78 -4.80 5.23 10.27
C ALA A 78 -4.66 4.85 8.78
N THR A 79 -4.14 5.76 7.95
CA THR A 79 -3.96 5.58 6.50
C THR A 79 -2.58 5.03 6.13
N GLY A 80 -1.63 4.98 7.06
CA GLY A 80 -0.23 4.64 6.80
C GLY A 80 -0.03 3.26 6.14
N VAL A 81 -0.71 2.23 6.63
CA VAL A 81 -0.59 0.86 6.07
C VAL A 81 -1.24 0.75 4.70
N ALA A 82 -2.39 1.39 4.49
CA ALA A 82 -3.06 1.42 3.19
C ALA A 82 -2.27 2.20 2.14
N MET A 83 -1.62 3.30 2.53
CA MET A 83 -0.76 4.09 1.65
C MET A 83 0.53 3.34 1.29
N LEU A 84 1.13 2.65 2.25
CA LEU A 84 2.27 1.76 2.00
C LEU A 84 1.89 0.59 1.08
N ALA A 85 0.70 -0.01 1.28
CA ALA A 85 0.14 -1.04 0.40
C ALA A 85 0.03 -0.57 -1.04
N ALA A 86 -0.59 0.60 -1.25
CA ALA A 86 -0.77 1.20 -2.56
C ALA A 86 0.58 1.50 -3.23
N GLY A 87 1.52 2.11 -2.50
CA GLY A 87 2.85 2.41 -3.04
C GLY A 87 3.66 1.16 -3.37
N ALA A 88 3.62 0.10 -2.54
CA ALA A 88 4.33 -1.14 -2.79
C ALA A 88 3.73 -1.90 -3.98
N GLY A 89 2.41 -1.88 -4.13
CA GLY A 89 1.72 -2.46 -5.28
C GLY A 89 2.14 -1.79 -6.60
N VAL A 90 2.19 -0.45 -6.63
CA VAL A 90 2.63 0.30 -7.81
C VAL A 90 4.12 0.07 -8.11
N ALA A 91 4.98 0.09 -7.09
CA ALA A 91 6.41 -0.20 -7.25
C ALA A 91 6.66 -1.63 -7.78
N GLY A 92 5.89 -2.62 -7.30
CA GLY A 92 5.95 -3.98 -7.80
C GLY A 92 5.45 -4.13 -9.23
N LEU A 93 4.39 -3.42 -9.61
CA LEU A 93 3.91 -3.40 -11.01
C LEU A 93 4.98 -2.85 -11.96
N PHE A 94 5.67 -1.76 -11.61
CA PHE A 94 6.75 -1.23 -12.44
C PHE A 94 7.98 -2.15 -12.46
N GLY A 95 8.35 -2.76 -11.34
CA GLY A 95 9.46 -3.72 -11.25
C GLY A 95 9.23 -4.99 -12.07
N GLY A 96 7.98 -5.46 -12.12
CA GLY A 96 7.58 -6.60 -12.95
C GLY A 96 7.45 -6.23 -14.43
N ALA A 97 6.92 -5.04 -14.73
CA ALA A 97 6.78 -4.55 -16.11
C ALA A 97 8.13 -4.41 -16.82
N TRP A 98 9.17 -3.97 -16.10
CA TRP A 98 10.52 -3.86 -16.68
C TRP A 98 11.10 -5.22 -17.09
N ALA A 99 10.83 -6.29 -16.33
CA ALA A 99 11.32 -7.63 -16.62
C ALA A 99 10.32 -8.49 -17.42
N ALA A 100 9.26 -7.88 -17.98
CA ALA A 100 8.22 -8.61 -18.70
C ALA A 100 8.77 -9.38 -19.92
N GLU A 101 9.75 -8.82 -20.63
CA GLU A 101 10.39 -9.45 -21.79
C GLU A 101 11.32 -10.62 -21.41
N GLN A 102 11.74 -10.70 -20.15
CA GLN A 102 12.65 -11.73 -19.64
C GLN A 102 11.91 -12.99 -19.18
N GLY A 103 10.58 -13.02 -19.33
CA GLY A 103 9.72 -14.15 -18.99
C GLY A 103 8.96 -13.97 -17.68
N ILE A 104 7.84 -14.69 -17.57
CA ILE A 104 6.87 -14.54 -16.47
C ILE A 104 7.50 -14.74 -15.09
N VAL A 105 8.39 -15.73 -14.94
CA VAL A 105 9.02 -16.02 -13.65
C VAL A 105 9.89 -14.84 -13.20
N VAL A 106 10.66 -14.24 -14.11
CA VAL A 106 11.52 -13.10 -13.79
C VAL A 106 10.67 -11.88 -13.47
N ALA A 107 9.63 -11.60 -14.25
CA ALA A 107 8.70 -10.50 -14.01
C ALA A 107 7.99 -10.58 -12.65
N VAL A 108 7.58 -11.78 -12.21
CA VAL A 108 6.94 -11.97 -10.90
C VAL A 108 7.94 -11.72 -9.77
N VAL A 109 9.17 -12.24 -9.90
CA VAL A 109 10.21 -12.09 -8.87
C VAL A 109 10.68 -10.64 -8.77
N THR A 110 10.94 -9.97 -9.88
CA THR A 110 11.37 -8.55 -9.88
C THR A 110 10.26 -7.63 -9.39
N GLY A 111 9.00 -7.93 -9.70
CA GLY A 111 7.85 -7.22 -9.15
C GLY A 111 7.73 -7.42 -7.63
N GLY A 112 7.90 -8.65 -7.15
CA GLY A 112 7.92 -8.94 -5.71
C GLY A 112 9.05 -8.21 -4.97
N ILE A 113 10.26 -8.20 -5.53
CA ILE A 113 11.41 -7.47 -4.99
C ILE A 113 11.17 -5.96 -5.04
N GLY A 114 10.60 -5.42 -6.11
CA GLY A 114 10.30 -3.99 -6.24
C GLY A 114 9.32 -3.50 -5.17
N GLY A 115 8.23 -4.25 -4.92
CA GLY A 115 7.31 -3.96 -3.83
C GLY A 115 7.96 -4.10 -2.44
N GLY A 116 8.76 -5.15 -2.24
CA GLY A 116 9.49 -5.39 -0.99
C GLY A 116 10.54 -4.32 -0.68
N LEU A 117 11.27 -3.84 -1.68
CA LEU A 117 12.25 -2.76 -1.56
C LEU A 117 11.59 -1.45 -1.18
N MET A 118 10.43 -1.12 -1.76
CA MET A 118 9.68 0.08 -1.38
C MET A 118 9.35 0.02 0.13
N MET A 119 8.77 -1.10 0.58
CA MET A 119 8.44 -1.30 1.99
C MET A 119 9.68 -1.20 2.90
N ALA A 120 10.77 -1.84 2.54
CA ALA A 120 12.01 -1.84 3.33
C ALA A 120 12.63 -0.44 3.43
N ILE A 121 12.73 0.29 2.32
CA ILE A 121 13.32 1.62 2.26
C ILE A 121 12.45 2.62 3.03
N THR A 122 11.14 2.62 2.85
CA THR A 122 10.26 3.55 3.55
C THR A 122 10.29 3.31 5.05
N CYS A 123 10.27 2.05 5.50
CA CYS A 123 10.39 1.74 6.92
C CYS A 123 11.77 2.12 7.50
N MET A 124 12.85 1.94 6.73
CA MET A 124 14.20 2.34 7.14
C MET A 124 14.34 3.86 7.27
N LEU A 125 13.86 4.63 6.30
CA LEU A 125 13.93 6.10 6.32
C LEU A 125 13.10 6.68 7.47
N VAL A 126 11.94 6.09 7.74
CA VAL A 126 11.09 6.50 8.86
C VAL A 126 11.78 6.24 10.20
N ASN A 127 12.43 5.08 10.36
CA ASN A 127 13.27 4.82 11.54
C ASN A 127 14.43 5.83 11.67
N PHE A 128 15.08 6.20 10.56
CA PHE A 128 16.13 7.23 10.56
C PHE A 128 15.59 8.58 11.05
N VAL A 129 14.42 9.01 10.56
CA VAL A 129 13.77 10.25 11.00
C VAL A 129 13.32 10.17 12.47
N TYR A 130 12.85 9.01 12.94
CA TYR A 130 12.51 8.82 14.35
C TYR A 130 13.72 9.00 15.28
N VAL A 131 14.86 8.42 14.91
CA VAL A 131 16.09 8.46 15.71
C VAL A 131 16.73 9.85 15.66
N PHE A 132 16.94 10.40 14.46
CA PHE A 132 17.71 11.63 14.28
C PHE A 132 16.86 12.91 14.30
N GLY A 133 15.60 12.84 13.90
CA GLY A 133 14.69 13.98 13.87
C GLY A 133 13.90 14.17 15.17
N MET A 134 13.49 13.08 15.82
CA MET A 134 12.64 13.12 17.01
C MET A 134 13.29 12.54 18.28
N GLY A 135 14.52 12.01 18.21
CA GLY A 135 15.24 11.45 19.36
C GLY A 135 14.60 10.18 19.95
N ILE A 136 13.74 9.51 19.19
CA ILE A 136 13.04 8.29 19.62
C ILE A 136 13.93 7.08 19.31
N PRO A 137 14.13 6.13 20.25
CA PRO A 137 14.96 4.95 20.01
C PRO A 137 14.49 4.13 18.80
N ALA A 138 15.45 3.58 18.04
CA ALA A 138 15.23 2.84 16.78
C ALA A 138 14.32 1.60 16.88
N ALA A 139 13.95 1.19 18.10
CA ALA A 139 13.09 0.05 18.40
C ALA A 139 12.09 0.36 19.53
N SER A 140 11.69 1.62 19.69
CA SER A 140 10.69 2.00 20.70
C SER A 140 9.32 1.47 20.29
N GLY A 141 8.94 0.33 20.86
CA GLY A 141 7.57 -0.23 20.78
C GLY A 141 6.52 0.57 21.56
N LYS A 142 6.79 1.85 21.87
CA LYS A 142 5.80 2.76 22.47
C LYS A 142 4.87 3.27 21.36
N VAL A 143 3.98 2.40 20.94
CA VAL A 143 2.69 2.66 20.31
C VAL A 143 1.62 1.94 21.12
#